data_AF-A0A6A4GJ17-F1
#
_entry.id   AF-A0A6A4GJ17-F1
#
_cell.length_a   1.000
_cell.length_b   1.000
_cell.length_c   1.000
_cell.angle_alpha   90.00
_cell.angle_beta   90.00
_cell.angle_gamma   90.00
#
_symmetry.space_group_name_H-M   'P 1'
#
loop_
_entity.id
_entity.type
_entity.pdbx_description
1 polymer ?
#
loop_
_entity_poly.entity_id
_entity_poly.type
_entity_poly.pdbx_seq_one_letter_code
_entity_poly.pdbx_strand_id
1 'polypeptide(L)' 'VLMWPTSLPDLSPIENAWDYLEMQVKKQQQQPKNTDELWAALEEEWNWPSFSKYVKRLYESVPACMEKLLEAGGLWTKY' A
#
# COMPACT_ATOMS: atom_id res chain seq x y z
N VAL A 1 -13.28 -16.23 2.55
CA VAL A 1 -12.93 -15.10 3.43
C VAL A 1 -11.56 -15.39 4.03
N LEU A 2 -10.56 -14.57 3.74
CA LEU A 2 -9.26 -14.62 4.43
C LEU A 2 -9.47 -14.00 5.82
N MET A 3 -9.15 -14.73 6.90
CA MET A 3 -9.16 -14.18 8.25
C MET A 3 -7.98 -13.20 8.38
N TRP A 4 -8.24 -11.92 8.08
CA TRP A 4 -7.26 -10.86 8.28
C TRP A 4 -7.22 -10.52 9.77
N PRO A 5 -6.05 -10.55 10.44
CA PRO A 5 -5.98 -10.15 11.83
C PRO A 5 -6.24 -8.65 11.92
N THR A 6 -7.24 -8.26 12.72
CA THR A 6 -7.70 -6.86 12.90
C THR A 6 -6.61 -5.94 13.47
N SER A 7 -5.51 -6.52 13.96
CA SER A 7 -4.43 -5.86 14.68
C SER A 7 -3.18 -5.60 13.83
N LEU A 8 -3.21 -5.82 12.51
CA LEU A 8 -2.09 -5.51 11.63
C LEU A 8 -2.37 -4.32 10.72
N PRO A 9 -2.12 -3.10 11.22
CA PRO A 9 -2.26 -1.90 10.41
C PRO A 9 -1.32 -1.93 9.18
N ASP A 10 -0.14 -2.55 9.31
CA ASP A 10 0.85 -2.71 8.23
C ASP A 10 0.42 -3.59 7.06
N LEU A 11 -0.74 -4.22 7.15
CA LEU A 11 -1.11 -5.31 6.26
C LEU A 11 -2.29 -5.01 5.38
N SER A 12 -3.10 -3.97 5.60
CA SER A 12 -4.21 -3.70 4.69
C SER A 12 -3.66 -3.37 3.29
N PRO A 13 -3.76 -4.26 2.29
CA PRO A 13 -3.07 -4.05 1.02
C PRO A 13 -3.61 -2.82 0.28
N ILE A 14 -4.84 -2.43 0.60
CA ILE A 14 -5.50 -1.26 0.06
C ILE A 14 -5.00 0.04 0.71
N GLU A 15 -4.76 0.08 2.02
CA GLU A 15 -4.20 1.28 2.69
C GLU A 15 -2.77 1.54 2.19
N ASN A 16 -1.94 0.49 2.16
CA ASN A 16 -0.57 0.58 1.65
C ASN A 16 -0.51 0.96 0.17
N ALA A 17 -1.53 0.61 -0.63
CA ALA A 17 -1.66 1.04 -2.01
C ALA A 17 -2.03 2.52 -2.11
N TRP A 18 -2.97 3.00 -1.27
CA TRP A 18 -3.33 4.41 -1.19
C TRP A 18 -2.17 5.29 -0.73
N ASP A 19 -1.46 4.89 0.32
CA ASP A 19 -0.26 5.61 0.80
C ASP A 19 0.81 5.73 -0.28
N TYR A 20 1.02 4.67 -1.06
CA TYR A 20 1.95 4.70 -2.18
C TYR A 20 1.51 5.71 -3.25
N LEU A 21 0.24 5.68 -3.65
CA LEU A 21 -0.29 6.59 -4.67
C LEU A 21 -0.24 8.05 -4.21
N GLU A 22 -0.64 8.33 -2.97
CA GLU A 22 -0.55 9.66 -2.38
C GLU A 22 0.91 10.16 -2.39
N MET A 23 1.86 9.29 -2.04
CA MET A 23 3.29 9.64 -2.08
C MET A 23 3.77 9.93 -3.51
N GLN A 24 3.32 9.17 -4.53
CA GLN A 24 3.71 9.44 -5.92
C GLN A 24 3.13 10.77 -6.41
N VAL A 25 1.84 11.03 -6.17
CA VAL A 25 1.20 12.30 -6.54
C VAL A 25 1.89 13.48 -5.85
N LYS A 26 2.27 13.36 -4.57
CA LYS A 26 3.02 14.40 -3.86
C LYS A 26 4.42 14.65 -4.43
N LYS A 27 5.06 13.62 -5.04
CA LYS A 27 6.38 13.72 -5.67
C LYS A 27 6.36 14.32 -7.06
N GLN A 28 5.20 14.40 -7.70
CA GLN A 28 5.08 15.03 -9.02
C GLN A 28 5.51 16.50 -8.95
N GLN A 29 6.26 16.96 -9.96
CA GLN A 29 6.76 18.33 -10.00
C GLN A 29 5.63 19.37 -10.06
N GLN A 30 4.51 19.00 -10.66
CA GLN A 30 3.30 19.80 -10.69
C GLN A 30 2.27 19.12 -9.79
N GLN A 31 1.92 19.77 -8.68
CA GLN A 31 0.83 19.27 -7.85
C GLN A 31 -0.51 19.61 -8.50
N PRO A 32 -1.48 18.68 -8.43
CA PRO A 32 -2.83 18.92 -8.94
C PRO A 32 -3.47 20.09 -8.20
N LYS A 33 -4.08 21.02 -8.95
CA LYS A 33 -4.69 22.25 -8.43
C LYS A 33 -6.20 22.14 -8.27
N ASN A 34 -6.80 21.10 -8.84
CA ASN A 34 -8.22 20.81 -8.77
C ASN A 34 -8.44 19.30 -8.68
N THR A 35 -9.68 18.90 -8.39
CA THR A 35 -10.06 17.50 -8.21
C THR A 35 -9.88 16.68 -9.49
N ASP A 36 -10.11 17.28 -10.67
CA ASP A 36 -9.97 16.58 -11.95
C ASP A 36 -8.50 16.25 -12.26
N GLU A 37 -7.58 17.18 -12.02
CA GLU A 37 -6.13 16.98 -12.13
C GLU A 37 -5.64 15.93 -11.13
N LEU A 38 -6.19 15.94 -9.90
CA LEU A 38 -5.85 14.93 -8.89
C LEU A 38 -6.30 13.54 -9.35
N TRP A 39 -7.51 13.44 -9.92
CA TRP A 39 -8.04 12.18 -10.41
C TRP A 39 -7.22 11.65 -11.60
N ALA A 40 -6.86 12.53 -12.53
CA ALA A 40 -6.01 12.18 -13.66
C ALA A 40 -4.61 11.70 -13.21
N ALA A 41 -3.98 12.40 -12.26
CA ALA A 41 -2.68 12.00 -11.72
C ALA A 41 -2.74 10.65 -10.99
N LEU A 42 -3.81 10.40 -10.23
CA LEU A 42 -4.03 9.11 -9.57
C LEU A 42 -4.26 7.99 -10.60
N GLU A 43 -5.05 8.24 -11.64
CA GLU A 43 -5.30 7.26 -12.70
C GLU A 43 -4.03 6.93 -13.49
N GLU A 44 -3.19 7.92 -13.77
CA GLU A 44 -1.89 7.71 -14.42
C GLU A 44 -0.97 6.84 -13.58
N GLU A 45 -0.80 7.17 -12.30
CA GLU A 45 0.04 6.38 -11.37
C GLU A 45 -0.53 4.98 -11.13
N TRP A 46 -1.86 4.85 -11.04
CA TRP A 46 -2.54 3.56 -10.88
C TRP A 46 -2.28 2.62 -12.05
N ASN A 47 -2.32 3.14 -13.27
CA ASN A 47 -2.07 2.36 -14.48
C ASN A 47 -0.56 2.19 -14.78
N TRP A 48 0.31 2.85 -14.03
CA TRP A 48 1.75 2.77 -14.25
C TRP A 48 2.30 1.40 -13.84
N PRO A 49 3.24 0.80 -14.61
CA PRO A 49 3.80 -0.51 -14.29
C PRO A 49 4.47 -0.61 -12.91
N SER A 50 4.95 0.52 -12.35
CA SER A 50 5.58 0.56 -11.02
C SER A 50 4.57 0.24 -9.92
N PHE A 51 3.33 0.71 -10.04
CA PHE A 51 2.27 0.46 -9.08
C PHE A 51 1.88 -1.03 -9.07
N SER A 52 1.68 -1.63 -10.23
CA SER A 52 1.40 -3.08 -10.33
C SER A 52 2.52 -3.92 -9.68
N LYS A 53 3.79 -3.55 -9.90
CA LYS A 53 4.94 -4.22 -9.28
C LYS A 53 4.98 -4.04 -7.76
N TYR A 54 4.62 -2.85 -7.28
CA TYR A 54 4.53 -2.57 -5.84
C TYR A 54 3.42 -3.40 -5.19
N VAL A 55 2.22 -3.40 -5.76
CA VAL A 55 1.08 -4.19 -5.27
C VAL A 55 1.40 -5.68 -5.26
N LYS A 56 2.08 -6.19 -6.30
CA LYS A 56 2.51 -7.60 -6.32
C LYS A 56 3.47 -7.94 -5.18
N ARG A 57 4.47 -7.08 -4.91
CA ARG A 57 5.39 -7.25 -3.77
C ARG A 57 4.68 -7.20 -2.43
N LEU A 58 3.66 -6.36 -2.33
CA LEU A 58 2.84 -6.23 -1.14
C LEU A 58 2.05 -7.52 -0.86
N TYR A 59 1.47 -8.13 -1.90
CA TYR A 59 0.85 -9.45 -1.75
C TYR A 59 1.87 -10.56 -1.41
N GLU A 60 3.05 -10.52 -2.02
CA GLU A 60 4.14 -11.48 -1.75
C GLU A 60 4.72 -11.34 -0.34
N SER A 61 4.59 -10.18 0.32
CA SER A 61 5.06 -9.97 1.69
C SER A 61 4.07 -10.45 2.76
N VAL A 62 2.80 -10.71 2.39
CA VAL A 62 1.75 -11.17 3.33
C VAL A 62 2.15 -12.47 4.04
N PRO A 63 2.62 -13.53 3.36
CA PRO A 63 3.04 -14.76 4.03
C PRO A 63 4.21 -14.54 5.00
N ALA A 64 5.21 -13.76 4.61
CA ALA A 64 6.36 -13.44 5.45
C ALA A 64 5.96 -12.59 6.67
N CYS A 65 4.97 -11.71 6.51
CA CYS A 65 4.41 -10.95 7.62
C CYS A 65 3.67 -11.87 8.61
N MET A 66 2.82 -12.77 8.09
CA MET A 66 2.11 -13.77 8.92
C MET A 66 3.08 -14.67 9.70
N GLU A 67 4.19 -15.06 9.09
CA GLU A 67 5.23 -15.86 9.75
C GLU A 67 5.88 -15.08 10.90
N LYS A 68 6.24 -13.79 10.67
CA LYS A 68 6.75 -12.90 11.72
C LYS A 68 5.76 -12.69 12.88
N LEU A 69 4.46 -12.61 12.61
CA LEU A 69 3.43 -12.53 13.66
C LEU A 69 3.36 -13.78 14.54
N LEU A 70 3.45 -14.94 13.90
CA LEU A 70 3.46 -16.23 14.59
C LEU A 70 4.74 -16.37 15.44
N GLU A 71 5.89 -15.98 14.90
CA GLU A 71 7.17 -15.95 15.62
C GLU A 71 7.18 -14.95 16.78
N ALA A 72 6.55 -13.79 16.60
CA ALA A 72 6.43 -12.77 17.65
C ALA A 72 5.40 -13.13 18.73
N GLY A 73 4.81 -14.34 18.69
CA GLY A 73 3.86 -14.81 19.71
C GLY A 73 2.61 -13.94 19.84
N GLY A 74 2.21 -13.25 18.76
CA GLY A 74 1.09 -12.31 18.77
C GLY A 74 1.41 -10.92 19.35
N LEU A 75 2.67 -10.60 19.65
CA LEU A 75 3.09 -9.29 20.12
C LEU A 75 3.81 -8.49 19.02
N TRP A 76 3.20 -7.36 18.66
CA TRP A 76 3.69 -6.23 17.85
C TRP A 76 5.18 -6.25 17.45
N THR A 77 5.44 -6.46 16.16
CA THR A 77 6.68 -5.98 15.54
C THR A 77 6.47 -4.54 15.06
N LYS A 78 7.02 -3.56 15.79
CA LYS A 78 7.08 -2.16 15.36
C LYS A 78 7.82 -2.05 14.02
N TYR A 79 7.23 -1.32 13.08
CA TYR A 79 7.93 -0.58 12.03
C TYR A 79 7.75 0.91 12.28
#